data_AF-A0A838PIU0-F1
#
_entry.id   AF-A0A838PIU0-F1
#
_cell.length_a   1.000
_cell.length_b   1.000
_cell.length_c   1.000
_cell.angle_alpha   90.00
_cell.angle_beta   90.00
_cell.angle_gamma   90.00
#
_symmetry.space_group_name_H-M   'P 1'
#
loop_
_entity.id
_entity.type
_entity.pdbx_description
1 polymer ?
#
loop_
_entity_poly.entity_id
_entity_poly.type
_entity_poly.pdbx_seq_one_letter_code
_entity_poly.pdbx_strand_id
1 'polypeptide(L)'
;MDYESNAQELAQNLLEWVRGHYFGKYRGTVADNADPTSRGRLKVKVPAILATLEVWAMPCVPYAGDGVGFYSLPAAGAGVWIEFEAGDPSYPIWTGCFWADNELPDSGGAPVKIWKTESLTVRLDDDGDELLIRNTSNSRITFSDDVKTESGQATHTVGSGGVVSDRGGIGKVEVTVSSVRVNGGALEVT
;
A
#
# COMPACT_ATOMS: atom_id res chain seq x y z
N MET A 1 -33.81 -50.77 -7.06
CA MET A 1 -34.74 -49.64 -6.88
C MET A 1 -34.20 -48.62 -5.87
N ASP A 2 -33.55 -49.03 -4.77
CA ASP A 2 -32.96 -48.09 -3.79
C ASP A 2 -31.69 -47.34 -4.25
N TYR A 3 -30.86 -47.94 -5.11
CA TYR A 3 -29.57 -47.35 -5.46
C TYR A 3 -29.70 -46.10 -6.35
N GLU A 4 -30.63 -46.13 -7.30
CA GLU A 4 -30.93 -44.97 -8.18
C GLU A 4 -31.57 -43.82 -7.39
N SER A 5 -32.42 -44.12 -6.39
CA SER A 5 -33.01 -43.12 -5.51
C SER A 5 -31.95 -42.41 -4.66
N ASN A 6 -31.02 -43.18 -4.07
CA ASN A 6 -29.92 -42.63 -3.26
C ASN A 6 -28.93 -41.82 -4.12
N ALA A 7 -28.65 -42.26 -5.35
CA ALA A 7 -27.80 -41.51 -6.27
C ALA A 7 -28.42 -40.17 -6.70
N GLN A 8 -29.74 -40.12 -6.90
CA GLN A 8 -30.46 -38.88 -7.23
C GLN A 8 -30.47 -37.90 -6.04
N GLU A 9 -30.68 -38.39 -4.82
CA GLU A 9 -30.64 -37.59 -3.61
C GLU A 9 -29.24 -37.00 -3.37
N LEU A 10 -28.18 -37.80 -3.50
CA LEU A 10 -26.80 -37.33 -3.43
C LEU A 10 -26.49 -36.28 -4.49
N ALA A 11 -26.95 -36.49 -5.73
CA ALA A 11 -26.76 -35.52 -6.80
C ALA A 11 -27.49 -34.19 -6.53
N GLN A 12 -28.70 -34.23 -5.98
CA GLN A 12 -29.44 -33.02 -5.58
C GLN A 12 -28.73 -32.28 -4.46
N ASN A 13 -28.33 -32.98 -3.39
CA ASN A 13 -27.59 -32.41 -2.27
C ASN A 13 -26.27 -31.75 -2.74
N LEU A 14 -25.55 -32.41 -3.66
CA LEU A 14 -24.34 -31.86 -4.25
C LEU A 14 -24.64 -30.61 -5.08
N LEU A 15 -25.70 -30.63 -5.89
CA LEU A 15 -26.08 -29.48 -6.72
C LEU A 15 -26.47 -28.26 -5.87
N GLU A 16 -27.20 -28.47 -4.78
CA GLU A 16 -27.53 -27.41 -3.84
C GLU A 16 -26.28 -26.84 -3.18
N TRP A 17 -25.38 -27.71 -2.72
CA TRP A 17 -24.12 -27.31 -2.14
C TRP A 17 -23.29 -26.49 -3.12
N VAL A 18 -23.11 -26.95 -4.37
CA VAL A 18 -22.36 -26.24 -5.41
C VAL A 18 -22.97 -24.87 -5.74
N ARG A 19 -24.30 -24.75 -5.73
CA ARG A 19 -24.98 -23.46 -5.98
C ARG A 19 -24.81 -22.45 -4.84
N GLY A 20 -24.58 -22.94 -3.62
CA GLY A 20 -24.38 -22.09 -2.44
C GLY A 20 -22.93 -21.70 -2.17
N HIS A 21 -21.95 -22.34 -2.82
CA HIS A 21 -20.53 -22.16 -2.53
C HIS A 21 -19.76 -21.49 -3.67
N TYR A 22 -18.88 -20.57 -3.31
CA TYR A 22 -18.25 -19.60 -4.20
C TYR A 22 -16.73 -19.61 -4.03
N PHE A 23 -16.04 -20.45 -4.81
CA PHE A 23 -14.59 -20.70 -4.66
C PHE A 23 -13.68 -19.74 -5.46
N GLY A 24 -14.24 -18.80 -6.22
CA GLY A 24 -13.49 -17.85 -7.02
C GLY A 24 -13.12 -16.56 -6.27
N LYS A 25 -12.48 -15.63 -7.01
CA LYS A 25 -12.30 -14.24 -6.57
C LYS A 25 -13.43 -13.38 -7.17
N TYR A 26 -14.03 -12.55 -6.35
CA TYR A 26 -15.13 -11.67 -6.73
C TYR A 26 -14.74 -10.22 -6.52
N ARG A 27 -15.14 -9.35 -7.44
CA ARG A 27 -14.91 -7.90 -7.28
C ARG A 27 -15.84 -7.36 -6.22
N GLY A 28 -15.25 -6.67 -5.26
CA GLY A 28 -15.98 -5.87 -4.28
C GLY A 28 -15.49 -4.43 -4.25
N THR A 29 -16.25 -3.61 -3.54
CA THR A 29 -15.92 -2.21 -3.27
C THR A 29 -15.98 -1.97 -1.77
N VAL A 30 -14.99 -1.25 -1.24
CA VAL A 30 -14.97 -0.86 0.18
C VAL A 30 -16.08 0.15 0.45
N ALA A 31 -16.96 -0.17 1.39
CA ALA A 31 -17.97 0.75 1.92
C ALA A 31 -17.45 1.49 3.15
N ASP A 32 -16.69 0.81 4.01
CA ASP A 32 -16.13 1.35 5.26
C ASP A 32 -14.88 0.55 5.68
N ASN A 33 -13.92 1.21 6.31
CA ASN A 33 -12.71 0.60 6.88
C ASN A 33 -12.56 0.84 8.39
N ALA A 34 -13.54 1.49 9.03
CA ALA A 34 -13.59 1.71 10.47
C ALA A 34 -14.11 0.46 11.21
N ASP A 35 -13.31 -0.60 11.25
CA ASP A 35 -13.69 -1.86 11.89
C ASP A 35 -13.88 -1.70 13.42
N PRO A 36 -15.10 -1.89 13.96
CA PRO A 36 -15.38 -1.75 15.38
C PRO A 36 -14.67 -2.79 16.26
N THR A 37 -14.14 -3.87 15.67
CA THR A 37 -13.42 -4.93 16.39
C THR A 37 -11.90 -4.78 16.34
N SER A 38 -11.39 -3.78 15.61
CA SER A 38 -9.94 -3.56 15.45
C SER A 38 -9.17 -4.78 14.90
N ARG A 39 -9.81 -5.56 14.01
CA ARG A 39 -9.23 -6.76 13.38
C ARG A 39 -8.78 -6.53 11.94
N GLY A 40 -8.85 -5.29 11.45
CA GLY A 40 -8.51 -4.94 10.06
C GLY A 40 -9.56 -5.42 9.04
N ARG A 41 -10.81 -5.61 9.47
CA ARG A 41 -11.91 -5.97 8.55
C ARG A 41 -12.28 -4.78 7.67
N LEU A 42 -12.78 -5.09 6.48
CA LEU A 42 -13.37 -4.09 5.59
C LEU A 42 -14.86 -4.37 5.46
N LYS A 43 -15.69 -3.33 5.56
CA LYS A 43 -17.08 -3.43 5.15
C LYS A 43 -17.13 -3.32 3.64
N VAL A 44 -17.65 -4.33 2.96
CA VAL A 44 -17.56 -4.45 1.49
C VAL A 44 -18.92 -4.70 0.86
N LYS A 45 -19.06 -4.26 -0.38
CA LYS A 45 -20.15 -4.61 -1.29
C LYS A 45 -19.64 -5.61 -2.31
N VAL A 46 -20.36 -6.71 -2.53
CA VAL A 46 -20.01 -7.74 -3.53
C VAL A 46 -21.22 -8.03 -4.41
N PRO A 47 -21.51 -7.19 -5.42
CA PRO A 47 -22.78 -7.24 -6.14
C PRO A 47 -23.06 -8.59 -6.81
N ALA A 48 -22.02 -9.29 -7.28
CA ALA A 48 -22.15 -10.57 -7.97
C ALA A 48 -22.69 -11.71 -7.08
N ILE A 49 -22.51 -11.61 -5.76
CA ILE A 49 -22.86 -12.69 -4.80
C ILE A 49 -23.88 -12.23 -3.76
N LEU A 50 -23.69 -11.03 -3.21
CA LEU A 50 -24.46 -10.49 -2.09
C LEU A 50 -25.49 -9.43 -2.50
N ALA A 51 -25.62 -9.17 -3.80
CA ALA A 51 -26.47 -8.11 -4.35
C ALA A 51 -26.20 -6.74 -3.68
N THR A 52 -27.11 -6.27 -2.83
CA THR A 52 -27.00 -4.96 -2.16
C THR A 52 -26.49 -5.05 -0.72
N LEU A 53 -26.28 -6.26 -0.18
CA LEU A 53 -25.87 -6.46 1.20
C LEU A 53 -24.40 -6.04 1.39
N GLU A 54 -24.17 -5.25 2.44
CA GLU A 54 -22.84 -4.89 2.93
C GLU A 54 -22.46 -5.82 4.09
N VAL A 55 -21.27 -6.42 4.02
CA VAL A 55 -20.77 -7.35 5.03
C VAL A 55 -19.34 -7.00 5.44
N TRP A 56 -18.94 -7.39 6.65
CA TRP A 56 -17.56 -7.27 7.12
C TRP A 56 -16.74 -8.45 6.66
N ALA A 57 -15.72 -8.21 5.84
CA ALA A 57 -14.77 -9.21 5.35
C ALA A 57 -13.51 -9.25 6.20
N MET A 58 -13.03 -10.46 6.51
CA MET A 58 -11.77 -10.70 7.21
C MET A 58 -10.56 -10.38 6.33
N PRO A 59 -9.45 -9.83 6.87
CA PRO A 59 -8.24 -9.59 6.10
C PRO A 59 -7.48 -10.88 5.75
N CYS A 60 -7.07 -10.98 4.49
CA CYS A 60 -5.95 -11.80 4.06
C CYS A 60 -4.80 -10.86 3.63
N VAL A 61 -4.00 -10.45 4.62
CA VAL A 61 -2.87 -9.52 4.42
C VAL A 61 -1.55 -10.26 4.27
N PRO A 62 -0.53 -9.66 3.61
CA PRO A 62 0.76 -10.32 3.38
C PRO A 62 1.54 -10.66 4.67
N TYR A 63 1.29 -9.94 5.76
CA TYR A 63 1.95 -10.15 7.04
C TYR A 63 1.02 -9.73 8.19
N ALA A 64 0.82 -10.60 9.17
CA ALA A 64 0.03 -10.34 10.37
C ALA A 64 0.54 -11.20 11.54
N GLY A 65 0.47 -10.65 12.75
CA GLY A 65 0.82 -11.33 13.99
C GLY A 65 0.55 -10.43 15.20
N ASP A 66 0.93 -10.89 16.39
CA ASP A 66 0.78 -10.09 17.61
C ASP A 66 1.69 -8.85 17.57
N GLY A 67 1.09 -7.66 17.50
CA GLY A 67 1.81 -6.38 17.42
C GLY A 67 2.58 -6.11 16.12
N VAL A 68 2.42 -6.96 15.09
CA VAL A 68 3.17 -6.85 13.82
C VAL A 68 2.26 -7.08 12.61
N GLY A 69 2.58 -6.45 11.48
CA GLY A 69 1.87 -6.73 10.24
C GLY A 69 2.04 -5.69 9.14
N PHE A 70 1.43 -5.99 7.99
CA PHE A 70 1.25 -5.06 6.88
C PHE A 70 -0.13 -4.40 7.00
N TYR A 71 -0.19 -3.27 7.71
CA TYR A 71 -1.42 -2.54 7.97
C TYR A 71 -1.61 -1.40 6.97
N SER A 72 -2.19 -1.71 5.81
CA SER A 72 -2.53 -0.74 4.76
C SER A 72 -3.96 -0.96 4.30
N LEU A 73 -4.91 -0.35 5.02
CA LEU A 73 -6.32 -0.51 4.74
C LEU A 73 -6.74 0.39 3.57
N PRO A 74 -7.37 -0.14 2.52
CA PRO A 74 -7.90 0.68 1.44
C PRO A 74 -9.01 1.61 1.95
N ALA A 75 -9.13 2.77 1.31
CA ALA A 75 -10.17 3.76 1.61
C ALA A 75 -11.54 3.31 1.07
N ALA A 76 -12.61 3.92 1.58
CA ALA A 76 -13.94 3.75 1.00
C ALA A 76 -13.94 4.12 -0.49
N GLY A 77 -14.63 3.31 -1.30
CA GLY A 77 -14.65 3.42 -2.76
C GLY A 77 -13.60 2.58 -3.49
N ALA A 78 -12.54 2.11 -2.81
CA ALA A 78 -11.51 1.31 -3.44
C ALA A 78 -12.01 -0.08 -3.90
N GLY A 79 -11.46 -0.57 -5.01
CA GLY A 79 -11.67 -1.93 -5.51
C GLY A 79 -10.88 -2.97 -4.74
N VAL A 80 -11.56 -4.03 -4.27
CA VAL A 80 -10.96 -5.14 -3.51
C VAL A 80 -11.39 -6.49 -4.06
N TRP A 81 -10.49 -7.48 -4.01
CA TRP A 81 -10.85 -8.86 -4.29
C TRP A 81 -11.44 -9.51 -3.04
N ILE A 82 -12.56 -10.20 -3.21
CA ILE A 82 -13.26 -10.92 -2.16
C ILE A 82 -13.27 -12.41 -2.47
N GLU A 83 -12.98 -13.20 -1.44
CA GLU A 83 -13.10 -14.65 -1.36
C GLU A 83 -13.98 -15.01 -0.17
N PHE A 84 -14.26 -16.30 -0.02
CA PHE A 84 -15.13 -16.81 1.03
C PHE A 84 -14.48 -18.04 1.66
N GLU A 85 -14.41 -18.10 3.00
CA GLU A 85 -13.85 -19.25 3.71
C GLU A 85 -14.62 -20.52 3.31
N ALA A 86 -13.91 -21.51 2.77
CA ALA A 86 -14.49 -22.72 2.19
C ALA A 86 -15.60 -22.47 1.15
N GLY A 87 -15.67 -21.29 0.54
CA GLY A 87 -16.70 -20.89 -0.41
C GLY A 87 -18.00 -20.39 0.22
N ASP A 88 -18.13 -20.32 1.54
CA ASP A 88 -19.36 -19.90 2.23
C ASP A 88 -19.50 -18.35 2.26
N PRO A 89 -20.53 -17.77 1.60
CA PRO A 89 -20.79 -16.32 1.60
C PRO A 89 -20.90 -15.67 2.97
N SER A 90 -21.16 -16.45 4.02
CA SER A 90 -21.25 -15.99 5.41
C SER A 90 -19.89 -15.61 6.00
N TYR A 91 -18.80 -16.07 5.39
CA TYR A 91 -17.42 -15.86 5.86
C TYR A 91 -16.55 -15.19 4.79
N PRO A 92 -16.83 -13.92 4.43
CA PRO A 92 -16.08 -13.20 3.42
C PRO A 92 -14.66 -12.84 3.91
N ILE A 93 -13.71 -12.89 2.97
CA ILE A 93 -12.30 -12.52 3.14
C ILE A 93 -11.94 -11.50 2.05
N TRP A 94 -11.21 -10.43 2.38
CA TRP A 94 -10.64 -9.53 1.37
C TRP A 94 -9.16 -9.88 1.13
N THR A 95 -8.77 -10.00 -0.14
CA THR A 95 -7.49 -10.55 -0.59
C THR A 95 -6.80 -9.63 -1.59
N GLY A 96 -6.49 -8.42 -1.13
CA GLY A 96 -5.81 -7.38 -1.91
C GLY A 96 -6.75 -6.47 -2.69
N CYS A 97 -6.15 -5.57 -3.47
CA CYS A 97 -6.85 -4.50 -4.18
C CYS A 97 -6.65 -4.61 -5.70
N PHE A 98 -7.49 -3.91 -6.45
CA PHE A 98 -7.28 -3.67 -7.88
C PHE A 98 -7.58 -2.21 -8.20
N TRP A 99 -6.93 -1.69 -9.24
CA TRP A 99 -7.22 -0.36 -9.75
C TRP A 99 -8.39 -0.42 -10.73
N ALA A 100 -9.36 0.47 -10.56
CA ALA A 100 -10.33 0.77 -11.60
C ALA A 100 -9.71 1.71 -12.66
N ASP A 101 -10.53 2.11 -13.62
CA ASP A 101 -10.10 2.99 -14.71
C ASP A 101 -9.52 4.29 -14.15
N ASN A 102 -8.29 4.60 -14.54
CA ASN A 102 -7.54 5.80 -14.14
C ASN A 102 -7.15 5.88 -12.65
N GLU A 103 -7.22 4.79 -11.89
CA GLU A 103 -6.78 4.76 -10.48
C GLU A 103 -5.32 4.33 -10.28
N LEU A 104 -4.67 3.81 -11.32
CA LEU A 104 -3.27 3.38 -11.25
C LEU A 104 -2.37 4.58 -10.89
N PRO A 105 -1.48 4.47 -9.88
CA PRO A 105 -0.55 5.53 -9.55
C PRO A 105 0.32 5.89 -10.75
N ASP A 106 0.39 7.19 -11.05
CA ASP A 106 1.27 7.71 -12.09
C ASP A 106 2.74 7.35 -11.77
N SER A 107 3.34 6.53 -12.64
CA SER A 107 4.74 6.13 -12.57
C SER A 107 5.69 7.12 -13.23
N GLY A 108 5.17 8.11 -13.96
CA GLY A 108 5.96 8.98 -14.82
C GLY A 108 6.54 8.27 -16.05
N GLY A 109 5.99 7.11 -16.43
CA GLY A 109 6.40 6.35 -17.63
C GLY A 109 7.64 5.48 -17.47
N ALA A 110 8.29 5.48 -16.30
CA ALA A 110 9.44 4.64 -15.98
C ALA A 110 9.02 3.31 -15.32
N PRO A 111 9.83 2.22 -15.42
CA PRO A 111 9.57 0.92 -14.79
C PRO A 111 9.86 0.95 -13.28
N VAL A 112 9.24 1.88 -12.55
CA VAL A 112 9.44 2.07 -11.12
C VAL A 112 8.48 1.28 -10.25
N LYS A 113 8.89 1.07 -9.00
CA LYS A 113 8.06 0.42 -7.96
C LYS A 113 7.61 1.49 -6.99
N ILE A 114 6.30 1.65 -6.82
CA ILE A 114 5.72 2.73 -6.04
C ILE A 114 4.76 2.17 -4.99
N TRP A 115 4.93 2.62 -3.74
CA TRP A 115 3.87 2.60 -2.75
C TRP A 115 3.42 4.04 -2.49
N LYS A 116 2.18 4.35 -2.88
CA LYS A 116 1.60 5.70 -2.79
C LYS A 116 0.30 5.65 -1.99
N THR A 117 0.19 6.53 -1.01
CA THR A 117 -1.04 6.85 -0.30
C THR A 117 -1.53 8.24 -0.73
N GLU A 118 -2.63 8.71 -0.16
CA GLU A 118 -3.16 10.06 -0.44
C GLU A 118 -2.12 11.16 -0.25
N SER A 119 -1.26 11.03 0.78
CA SER A 119 -0.31 12.08 1.16
C SER A 119 1.15 11.71 1.05
N LEU A 120 1.49 10.41 0.97
CA LEU A 120 2.86 9.92 1.05
C LEU A 120 3.22 9.07 -0.17
N THR A 121 4.48 9.07 -0.55
CA THR A 121 5.02 8.24 -1.63
C THR A 121 6.37 7.66 -1.22
N VAL A 122 6.52 6.36 -1.41
CA VAL A 122 7.80 5.64 -1.49
C VAL A 122 7.97 5.17 -2.94
N ARG A 123 9.08 5.53 -3.57
CA ARG A 123 9.38 5.21 -4.97
C ARG A 123 10.78 4.61 -5.06
N LEU A 124 10.90 3.48 -5.75
CA LEU A 124 12.15 2.83 -6.09
C LEU A 124 12.33 2.87 -7.61
N ASP A 125 13.47 3.39 -8.04
CA ASP A 125 13.85 3.56 -9.44
C ASP A 125 15.17 2.80 -9.70
N ASP A 126 15.08 1.59 -10.23
CA ASP A 126 16.26 0.73 -10.45
C ASP A 126 17.15 1.27 -11.60
N ASP A 127 16.55 1.95 -12.57
CA ASP A 127 17.28 2.53 -13.71
C ASP A 127 18.06 3.78 -13.29
N GLY A 128 17.47 4.57 -12.37
CA GLY A 128 18.09 5.76 -11.79
C GLY A 128 18.95 5.51 -10.54
N ASP A 129 19.00 4.27 -10.03
CA ASP A 129 19.58 3.91 -8.72
C ASP A 129 19.10 4.84 -7.58
N GLU A 130 17.78 5.08 -7.53
CA GLU A 130 17.17 6.04 -6.61
C GLU A 130 16.09 5.41 -5.71
N LEU A 131 16.16 5.69 -4.40
CA LEU A 131 15.05 5.53 -3.46
C LEU A 131 14.56 6.90 -2.98
N LEU A 132 13.28 7.19 -3.18
CA LEU A 132 12.64 8.43 -2.78
C LEU A 132 11.50 8.19 -1.79
N ILE A 133 11.50 8.96 -0.70
CA ILE A 133 10.37 9.08 0.22
C ILE A 133 9.93 10.54 0.26
N ARG A 134 8.65 10.83 -0.02
CA ARG A 134 8.13 12.21 -0.05
C ARG A 134 6.71 12.34 0.47
N ASN A 135 6.36 13.56 0.88
CA ASN A 135 4.99 13.99 1.16
C ASN A 135 4.46 15.00 0.12
N THR A 136 3.20 15.41 0.25
CA THR A 136 2.55 16.41 -0.61
C THR A 136 3.11 17.82 -0.49
N SER A 137 3.75 18.16 0.63
CA SER A 137 4.48 19.43 0.82
C SER A 137 5.84 19.46 0.13
N ASN A 138 6.20 18.42 -0.63
CA ASN A 138 7.51 18.22 -1.26
C ASN A 138 8.69 18.10 -0.28
N SER A 139 8.43 17.86 1.00
CA SER A 139 9.50 17.38 1.89
C SER A 139 9.88 15.97 1.47
N ARG A 140 11.18 15.70 1.34
CA ARG A 140 11.66 14.42 0.82
C ARG A 140 13.00 13.99 1.40
N ILE A 141 13.22 12.68 1.34
CA ILE A 141 14.52 12.04 1.51
C ILE A 141 14.77 11.24 0.24
N THR A 142 15.95 11.43 -0.34
CA THR A 142 16.40 10.73 -1.54
C THR A 142 17.72 10.04 -1.24
N PHE A 143 17.80 8.76 -1.57
CA PHE A 143 19.04 7.99 -1.64
C PHE A 143 19.36 7.79 -3.12
N SER A 144 20.57 8.16 -3.50
CA SER A 144 21.15 8.05 -4.84
C SER A 144 22.68 7.95 -4.65
N ASP A 145 23.49 8.55 -5.53
CA ASP A 145 24.93 8.76 -5.28
C ASP A 145 25.19 9.42 -3.91
N ASP A 146 24.32 10.36 -3.54
CA ASP A 146 24.30 11.00 -2.22
C ASP A 146 22.99 10.70 -1.48
N VAL A 147 23.01 10.85 -0.15
CA VAL A 147 21.81 10.87 0.69
C VAL A 147 21.41 12.31 0.98
N LYS A 148 20.23 12.70 0.50
CA LYS A 148 19.74 14.08 0.58
C LYS A 148 18.39 14.16 1.29
N THR A 149 18.25 15.12 2.20
CA THR A 149 16.95 15.52 2.77
C THR A 149 16.62 16.94 2.34
N GLU A 150 15.34 17.21 2.05
CA GLU A 150 14.87 18.50 1.57
C GLU A 150 13.56 18.90 2.26
N SER A 151 13.46 20.17 2.66
CA SER A 151 12.24 20.78 3.19
C SER A 151 12.16 22.25 2.81
N GLY A 152 11.27 22.59 1.87
CA GLY A 152 11.26 23.91 1.24
C GLY A 152 12.57 24.18 0.51
N GLN A 153 13.27 25.26 0.87
CA GLN A 153 14.59 25.58 0.31
C GLN A 153 15.76 25.00 1.13
N ALA A 154 15.47 24.38 2.29
CA ALA A 154 16.50 23.81 3.12
C ALA A 154 16.87 22.41 2.64
N THR A 155 18.17 22.12 2.59
CA THR A 155 18.72 20.82 2.20
C THR A 155 19.79 20.36 3.18
N HIS A 156 19.90 19.06 3.39
CA HIS A 156 21.04 18.42 4.02
C HIS A 156 21.49 17.24 3.18
N THR A 157 22.77 17.19 2.82
CA THR A 157 23.35 16.22 1.90
C THR A 157 24.56 15.57 2.55
N VAL A 158 24.62 14.24 2.50
CA VAL A 158 25.80 13.44 2.83
C VAL A 158 26.23 12.74 1.55
N GLY A 159 27.46 12.99 1.14
CA GLY A 159 27.99 12.51 -0.13
C GLY A 159 29.48 12.29 -0.11
N SER A 160 30.03 11.78 -1.22
CA SER A 160 31.47 11.56 -1.38
C SER A 160 32.30 12.85 -1.25
N GLY A 161 31.70 14.01 -1.57
CA GLY A 161 32.31 15.33 -1.40
C GLY A 161 32.30 15.87 0.04
N GLY A 162 31.56 15.24 0.96
CA GLY A 162 31.43 15.67 2.35
C GLY A 162 29.98 15.78 2.83
N VAL A 163 29.77 16.60 3.86
CA VAL A 163 28.46 16.84 4.47
C VAL A 163 28.10 18.31 4.36
N VAL A 164 26.92 18.61 3.80
CA VAL A 164 26.46 19.98 3.55
C VAL A 164 25.07 20.19 4.11
N SER A 165 24.88 21.25 4.90
CA SER A 165 23.57 21.79 5.27
C SER A 165 23.42 23.19 4.66
N ASP A 166 22.36 23.44 3.90
CA ASP A 166 22.09 24.71 3.23
C ASP A 166 20.63 25.14 3.47
N ARG A 167 20.41 26.41 3.79
CA ARG A 167 19.09 27.06 3.88
C ARG A 167 18.89 28.01 2.70
N GLY A 168 18.93 27.49 1.47
CA GLY A 168 18.66 28.25 0.25
C GLY A 168 19.56 29.50 0.09
N GLY A 169 20.82 29.41 0.49
CA GLY A 169 21.77 30.53 0.41
C GLY A 169 21.71 31.54 1.56
N ILE A 170 20.80 31.38 2.54
CA ILE A 170 20.75 32.23 3.75
C ILE A 170 21.84 31.82 4.75
N GLY A 171 22.09 30.53 4.85
CA GLY A 171 23.10 29.99 5.75
C GLY A 171 23.54 28.60 5.29
N LYS A 172 24.84 28.33 5.39
CA LYS A 172 25.44 27.10 4.87
C LYS A 172 26.55 26.60 5.79
N VAL A 173 26.57 25.30 6.03
CA VAL A 173 27.66 24.60 6.73
C VAL A 173 28.15 23.47 5.83
N GLU A 174 29.45 23.41 5.63
CA GLU A 174 30.11 22.44 4.75
C GLU A 174 31.26 21.79 5.50
N VAL A 175 31.22 20.46 5.60
CA VAL A 175 32.30 19.64 6.16
C VAL A 175 32.90 18.83 5.04
N THR A 176 34.18 19.03 4.77
CA THR A 176 34.96 18.27 3.79
C THR A 176 36.10 17.55 4.49
N VAL A 177 36.91 16.79 3.75
CA VAL A 177 38.07 16.06 4.30
C VAL A 177 39.11 16.96 4.98
N SER A 178 39.17 18.25 4.62
CA SER A 178 40.24 19.15 5.07
C SER A 178 39.74 20.45 5.69
N SER A 179 38.43 20.70 5.73
CA SER A 179 37.91 21.96 6.26
C SER A 179 36.46 21.86 6.73
N VAL A 180 36.13 22.66 7.73
CA VAL A 180 34.75 23.02 8.09
C VAL A 180 34.54 24.48 7.71
N ARG A 181 33.56 24.76 6.85
CA ARG A 181 33.22 26.12 6.41
C ARG A 181 31.81 26.48 6.84
N VAL A 182 31.65 27.69 7.36
CA VAL A 182 30.34 28.28 7.68
C VAL A 182 30.16 29.57 6.90
N ASN A 183 29.02 29.71 6.21
CA ASN A 183 28.62 30.89 5.44
C ASN A 183 29.73 31.43 4.52
N GLY A 184 30.37 30.56 3.75
CA GLY A 184 31.42 30.95 2.80
C GLY A 184 32.76 31.33 3.45
N GLY A 185 33.03 30.87 4.68
CA GLY A 185 34.28 31.14 5.40
C GLY A 185 34.17 32.28 6.42
N ALA A 186 32.96 32.78 6.72
CA ALA A 186 32.74 33.76 7.78
C ALA A 186 33.16 33.22 9.18
N LEU A 187 33.13 31.90 9.35
CA LEU A 187 33.80 31.19 10.42
C LEU A 187 34.52 29.99 9.79
N GLU A 188 35.84 30.01 9.84
CA GLU A 188 36.73 28.91 9.45
C GLU A 188 37.51 28.49 10.70
N VAL A 189 37.32 27.25 11.15
CA VAL A 189 38.16 26.65 12.20
C VAL A 189 39.18 25.77 11.48
N THR A 190 40.40 26.29 11.35
CA THR A 190 41.58 25.55 10.86
C THR A 190 42.25 24.78 11.98
#